data_AF-A0A9E8N346-F1
#
_entry.id   AF-A0A9E8N346-F1
#
_cell.length_a   1.000
_cell.length_b   1.000
_cell.length_c   1.000
_cell.angle_alpha   90.00
_cell.angle_beta   90.00
_cell.angle_gamma   90.00
#
_symmetry.space_group_name_H-M   'P 1'
#
loop_
_entity.id
_entity.type
_entity.pdbx_description
1 polymer ?
#
loop_
_entity_poly.entity_id
_entity_poly.type
_entity_poly.pdbx_seq_one_letter_code
_entity_poly.pdbx_strand_id
1 'polypeptide(L)'
;MDERKIISDKKVEQRIRMIRGQKVMLSTELAELYGVEPKVLLEAVKRNIERFPEDFMFQLTNQELANLKSQIVTSSWGDLQPPAPYAFTEQGVAMLSSVLRRKRAAQVHIEFKEVFDAIRQLKTPPESSQKKIGFKVKEKGAVYKTKKGGRKGSGLP
;
A
#
# COMPACT_ATOMS: atom_id res chain seq x y z
N MET A 1 -10.08 8.15 -17.85
CA MET A 1 -9.00 8.37 -16.87
C MET A 1 -8.22 9.58 -17.32
N ASP A 2 -8.24 10.66 -16.54
CA ASP A 2 -7.59 11.92 -16.88
C ASP A 2 -6.06 11.75 -16.98
N GLU A 3 -5.45 12.19 -18.08
CA GLU A 3 -3.99 12.13 -18.28
C GLU A 3 -3.22 12.86 -17.17
N ARG A 4 -3.78 13.95 -16.62
CA ARG A 4 -3.20 14.67 -15.48
C ARG A 4 -3.13 13.81 -14.22
N LYS A 5 -4.12 12.95 -13.99
CA LYS A 5 -4.17 12.04 -12.84
C LYS A 5 -3.10 10.95 -12.97
N ILE A 6 -2.99 10.35 -14.17
CA ILE A 6 -1.98 9.32 -14.45
C ILE A 6 -0.55 9.85 -14.26
N ILE A 7 -0.29 11.10 -14.63
CA ILE A 7 1.02 11.74 -14.44
C ILE A 7 1.29 12.03 -12.95
N SER A 8 0.26 12.41 -12.17
CA SER A 8 0.41 12.63 -10.73
C SER A 8 0.67 11.33 -9.98
N ASP A 9 -0.08 10.28 -10.29
CA ASP A 9 0.05 8.96 -9.66
C ASP A 9 1.47 8.39 -9.87
N LYS A 10 2.02 8.49 -11.10
CA LYS A 10 3.40 8.08 -11.40
C LYS A 10 4.45 8.91 -10.65
N LYS A 11 4.23 10.22 -10.49
CA LYS A 11 5.16 11.11 -9.76
C LYS A 11 5.20 10.77 -8.27
N VAL A 12 4.07 10.40 -7.68
CA VAL A 12 3.98 9.99 -6.28
C VAL A 12 4.61 8.61 -6.11
N GLU A 13 4.31 7.66 -6.98
CA GLU A 13 4.86 6.30 -6.94
C GLU A 13 6.40 6.28 -6.92
N GLN A 14 7.04 7.07 -7.81
CA GLN A 14 8.50 7.15 -7.91
C GLN A 14 9.19 7.76 -6.67
N ARG A 15 8.42 8.43 -5.79
CA ARG A 15 8.90 9.07 -4.56
C ARG A 15 8.67 8.18 -3.32
N ILE A 16 7.94 7.09 -3.45
CA ILE A 16 7.70 6.16 -2.34
C ILE A 16 8.93 5.28 -2.15
N ARG A 17 9.45 5.25 -0.93
CA ARG A 17 10.63 4.48 -0.55
C ARG A 17 10.29 3.48 0.54
N MET A 18 11.05 2.39 0.59
CA MET A 18 10.96 1.40 1.66
C MET A 18 12.08 1.68 2.67
N ILE A 19 11.73 2.17 3.87
CA ILE A 19 12.68 2.47 4.94
C ILE A 19 12.11 1.89 6.24
N ARG A 20 12.92 1.14 6.99
CA ARG A 20 12.49 0.41 8.21
C ARG A 20 11.26 -0.49 7.99
N GLY A 21 11.11 -1.06 6.79
CA GLY A 21 9.93 -1.88 6.44
C GLY A 21 8.64 -1.08 6.22
N GLN A 22 8.71 0.26 6.26
CA GLN A 22 7.59 1.15 6.01
C GLN A 22 7.73 1.83 4.66
N LYS A 23 6.59 2.00 3.98
CA LYS A 23 6.50 2.85 2.80
C LYS A 23 6.45 4.31 3.26
N VAL A 24 7.44 5.09 2.86
CA VAL A 24 7.61 6.48 3.29
C VAL A 24 7.89 7.40 2.11
N MET A 25 7.62 8.68 2.29
CA MET A 25 8.05 9.75 1.39
C MET A 25 8.87 10.78 2.14
N LEU A 26 9.89 11.36 1.49
CA LEU A 26 10.79 12.31 2.14
C LEU A 26 10.16 13.70 2.29
N SER A 27 10.57 14.43 3.32
CA SER A 27 10.13 15.80 3.60
C SER A 27 10.38 16.75 2.42
N THR A 28 11.48 16.55 1.69
CA THR A 28 11.85 17.32 0.50
C THR A 28 10.88 17.07 -0.65
N GLU A 29 10.58 15.80 -0.92
CA GLU A 29 9.65 15.37 -1.97
C GLU A 29 8.21 15.83 -1.64
N LEU A 30 7.78 15.70 -0.39
CA LEU A 30 6.47 16.17 0.07
C LEU A 30 6.32 17.68 -0.06
N ALA A 31 7.35 18.45 0.31
CA ALA A 31 7.32 19.90 0.21
C ALA A 31 7.08 20.36 -1.24
N GLU A 32 7.75 19.73 -2.22
CA GLU A 32 7.50 19.96 -3.66
C GLU A 32 6.05 19.67 -4.06
N LEU A 33 5.51 18.51 -3.65
CA LEU A 33 4.13 18.13 -3.96
C LEU A 33 3.13 19.14 -3.37
N TYR A 34 3.32 19.51 -2.11
CA TYR A 34 2.50 20.51 -1.43
C TYR A 34 2.72 21.94 -1.94
N GLY A 35 3.79 22.19 -2.71
CA GLY A 35 4.14 23.52 -3.22
C GLY A 35 4.55 24.48 -2.10
N VAL A 36 5.26 23.96 -1.09
CA VAL A 36 5.80 24.73 0.04
C VAL A 36 7.30 24.49 0.15
N GLU A 37 8.02 25.37 0.83
CA GLU A 37 9.43 25.10 1.13
C GLU A 37 9.56 23.97 2.17
N PRO A 38 10.62 23.14 2.10
CA PRO A 38 10.87 22.09 3.09
C PRO A 38 10.89 22.61 4.53
N LYS A 39 11.45 23.81 4.72
CA LYS A 39 11.47 24.47 6.04
C LYS A 39 10.05 24.76 6.57
N VAL A 40 9.17 25.29 5.72
CA VAL A 40 7.78 25.62 6.09
C VAL A 40 7.01 24.36 6.47
N LEU A 41 7.21 23.25 5.73
CA LEU A 41 6.60 21.96 6.06
C LEU A 41 7.06 21.48 7.45
N LEU A 42 8.37 21.50 7.71
CA LEU A 42 8.92 21.07 8.99
C LEU A 42 8.56 22.00 10.16
N GLU A 43 8.42 23.30 9.93
CA GLU A 43 7.91 24.25 10.93
C GLU A 43 6.46 23.93 11.31
N ALA A 44 5.61 23.61 10.32
CA ALA A 44 4.23 23.22 10.57
C ALA A 44 4.15 21.93 11.41
N VAL A 45 5.02 20.95 11.13
CA VAL A 45 5.18 19.73 11.93
C VAL A 45 5.61 20.06 13.36
N LYS A 46 6.68 20.85 13.53
CA LYS A 46 7.20 21.22 14.85
C LYS A 46 6.15 21.92 15.71
N ARG A 47 5.33 22.78 15.13
CA ARG A 47 4.20 23.44 15.82
C ARG A 47 3.08 22.48 16.25
N ASN A 48 3.02 21.29 15.66
CA ASN A 48 1.97 20.30 15.88
C ASN A 48 2.56 18.93 16.25
N ILE A 49 3.75 18.91 16.88
CA ILE A 49 4.54 17.68 17.06
C ILE A 49 3.78 16.59 17.84
N GLU A 50 2.87 16.98 18.74
CA GLU A 50 1.98 16.07 19.47
C GLU A 50 1.09 15.21 18.56
N ARG A 51 0.88 15.62 17.30
CA ARG A 51 0.11 14.90 16.29
C ARG A 51 0.95 13.98 15.41
N PHE A 52 2.27 13.98 15.61
CA PHE A 52 3.24 13.27 14.79
C PHE A 52 4.04 12.30 15.68
N PRO A 53 3.44 11.14 16.06
CA PRO A 53 4.18 10.08 16.72
C PRO A 53 5.28 9.52 15.80
N GLU A 54 6.25 8.79 16.38
CA GLU A 54 7.40 8.24 15.64
C GLU A 54 6.99 7.28 14.52
N ASP A 55 5.84 6.60 14.66
CA ASP A 55 5.26 5.75 13.62
C ASP A 55 4.73 6.54 12.41
N PHE A 56 4.51 7.85 12.55
CA PHE A 56 3.99 8.70 11.48
C PHE A 56 5.11 9.42 10.75
N MET A 57 6.18 9.74 11.47
CA MET A 57 7.38 10.35 10.91
C MET A 57 8.62 10.07 11.74
N PHE A 58 9.76 9.98 11.07
CA PHE A 58 11.05 9.83 11.71
C PHE A 58 12.14 10.49 10.88
N GLN A 59 13.21 10.93 11.54
CA GLN A 59 14.37 11.44 10.83
C GLN A 59 15.23 10.28 10.34
N LEU A 60 15.72 10.36 9.10
CA LEU A 60 16.67 9.36 8.61
C LEU A 60 17.99 9.42 9.36
N THR A 61 18.57 8.27 9.64
CA THR A 61 19.95 8.17 10.11
C THR A 61 20.92 8.45 8.97
N ASN A 62 22.18 8.76 9.29
CA ASN A 62 23.23 8.92 8.29
C ASN A 62 23.42 7.66 7.42
N GLN A 63 23.25 6.47 8.03
CA GLN A 63 23.31 5.19 7.30
C GLN A 63 22.13 5.02 6.35
N GLU A 64 20.91 5.31 6.80
CA GLU A 64 19.72 5.26 5.94
C GLU A 64 19.83 6.26 4.80
N LEU A 65 20.33 7.47 5.06
CA LEU A 65 20.57 8.48 4.04
C LEU A 65 21.64 8.03 3.03
N ALA A 66 22.73 7.42 3.49
CA ALA A 66 23.79 6.90 2.60
C ALA A 66 23.27 5.78 1.69
N ASN A 67 22.51 4.83 2.26
CA ASN A 67 21.84 3.76 1.50
C ASN A 67 20.82 4.31 0.51
N LEU A 68 20.13 5.37 0.90
CA LEU A 68 19.16 6.05 0.06
C LEU A 68 19.84 6.75 -1.12
N LYS A 69 20.99 7.40 -0.89
CA LYS A 69 21.80 8.02 -1.93
C LYS A 69 22.37 7.00 -2.90
N SER A 70 22.88 5.86 -2.42
CA SER A 70 23.46 4.83 -3.28
C SER A 70 22.44 4.15 -4.19
N GLN A 71 21.15 4.18 -3.82
CA GLN A 71 20.06 3.69 -4.65
C GLN A 71 19.58 4.69 -5.72
N ILE A 72 19.90 5.99 -5.59
CA ILE A 72 19.50 7.00 -6.56
C ILE A 72 20.69 7.34 -7.45
N VAL A 73 20.57 7.08 -8.75
CA VAL A 73 21.59 7.45 -9.77
C VAL A 73 21.51 8.95 -10.11
N THR A 74 21.49 9.84 -9.11
CA THR A 74 21.48 11.29 -9.33
C THR A 74 22.71 11.93 -8.73
N SER A 75 23.58 12.40 -9.62
CA SER A 75 24.86 13.10 -9.41
C SER A 75 24.72 14.54 -8.86
N SER A 76 23.67 14.86 -8.12
CA SER A 76 23.48 16.21 -7.57
C SER A 76 23.08 16.18 -6.10
N TRP A 77 23.94 15.59 -5.29
CA TRP A 77 24.01 15.91 -3.87
C TRP A 77 25.36 16.59 -3.70
N GLY A 78 25.38 17.92 -3.83
CA GLY A 78 26.62 18.72 -3.75
C GLY A 78 27.36 18.56 -2.42
N ASP A 79 28.55 19.15 -2.33
CA ASP A 79 29.55 18.98 -1.26
C ASP A 79 29.10 19.38 0.16
N LEU A 80 27.91 19.95 0.31
CA LEU A 80 27.28 20.22 1.60
C LEU A 80 26.40 19.04 1.95
N GLN A 81 26.75 18.29 3.00
CA GLN A 81 25.91 17.21 3.53
C GLN A 81 24.64 17.83 4.14
N PRO A 82 23.49 17.85 3.45
CA PRO A 82 22.30 18.47 4.03
C PRO A 82 21.86 17.64 5.23
N PRO A 83 21.21 18.25 6.23
CA PRO A 83 20.68 17.51 7.36
C PRO A 83 19.76 16.40 6.85
N ALA A 84 19.82 15.24 7.50
CA ALA A 84 19.05 14.08 7.07
C ALA A 84 17.55 14.43 7.03
N PRO A 85 16.86 14.18 5.91
CA PRO A 85 15.47 14.54 5.76
C PRO A 85 14.59 13.71 6.69
N TYR A 86 13.40 14.22 6.97
CA TYR A 86 12.37 13.44 7.64
C TYR A 86 11.66 12.55 6.64
N ALA A 87 11.35 11.33 7.04
CA ALA A 87 10.50 10.40 6.33
C ALA A 87 9.09 10.44 6.95
N PHE A 88 8.06 10.39 6.10
CA PHE A 88 6.66 10.38 6.52
C PHE A 88 5.95 9.16 5.95
N THR A 89 5.21 8.47 6.81
CA THR A 89 4.30 7.40 6.39
C THR A 89 3.00 7.96 5.82
N GLU A 90 2.13 7.10 5.30
CA GLU A 90 0.78 7.49 4.85
C GLU A 90 0.00 8.26 5.92
N GLN A 91 0.08 7.80 7.17
CA GLN A 91 -0.56 8.46 8.30
C GLN A 91 0.07 9.84 8.57
N GLY A 92 1.39 9.95 8.48
CA GLY A 92 2.10 11.23 8.56
C GLY A 92 1.70 12.22 7.47
N VAL A 93 1.53 11.75 6.22
CA VAL A 93 1.07 12.58 5.09
C VAL A 93 -0.38 13.03 5.27
N ALA A 94 -1.25 12.16 5.78
CA ALA A 94 -2.62 12.53 6.16
C ALA A 94 -2.62 13.62 7.24
N MET A 95 -1.77 13.49 8.25
CA MET A 95 -1.63 14.50 9.30
C MET A 95 -1.08 15.83 8.78
N LEU A 96 -0.08 15.81 7.89
CA LEU A 96 0.43 17.01 7.20
C LEU A 96 -0.69 17.76 6.47
N SER A 97 -1.61 17.04 5.83
CA SER A 97 -2.71 17.66 5.09
C SER A 97 -3.73 18.36 5.99
N SER A 98 -3.94 17.83 7.19
CA SER A 98 -4.76 18.49 8.23
C SER A 98 -4.10 19.77 8.75
N VAL A 99 -2.78 19.75 8.90
CA VAL A 99 -2.00 20.86 9.47
C VAL A 99 -1.77 22.00 8.47
N LEU A 100 -1.49 21.69 7.19
CA LEU A 100 -1.14 22.69 6.18
C LEU A 100 -2.33 23.52 5.68
N ARG A 101 -3.58 23.13 5.99
CA ARG A 101 -4.83 23.90 5.74
C ARG A 101 -4.91 24.62 4.37
N ARG A 102 -4.44 23.99 3.29
CA ARG A 102 -4.56 24.49 1.91
C ARG A 102 -5.30 23.50 1.01
N LYS A 103 -6.03 23.99 0.00
CA LYS A 103 -6.69 23.16 -1.03
C LYS A 103 -5.73 22.15 -1.68
N ARG A 104 -4.49 22.58 -1.94
CA ARG A 104 -3.42 21.72 -2.49
C ARG A 104 -3.04 20.58 -1.56
N ALA A 105 -3.12 20.77 -0.25
CA ALA A 105 -2.78 19.71 0.70
C ALA A 105 -3.82 18.58 0.72
N ALA A 106 -5.10 18.94 0.67
CA ALA A 106 -6.18 17.96 0.53
C ALA A 106 -6.03 17.11 -0.76
N GLN A 107 -5.64 17.74 -1.87
CA GLN A 107 -5.42 17.05 -3.14
C GLN A 107 -4.26 16.05 -3.06
N VAL A 108 -3.11 16.47 -2.51
CA VAL A 108 -1.93 15.60 -2.33
C VAL A 108 -2.25 14.39 -1.46
N HIS A 109 -3.06 14.55 -0.40
CA HIS A 109 -3.48 13.43 0.43
C HIS A 109 -4.30 12.39 -0.34
N ILE A 110 -5.25 12.84 -1.17
CA ILE A 110 -6.08 11.93 -1.98
C ILE A 110 -5.20 11.13 -2.94
N GLU A 111 -4.30 11.81 -3.66
CA GLU A 111 -3.37 11.17 -4.61
C GLU A 111 -2.44 10.18 -3.91
N PHE A 112 -1.90 10.57 -2.75
CA PHE A 112 -1.03 9.69 -1.96
C PHE A 112 -1.75 8.43 -1.50
N LYS A 113 -3.00 8.57 -1.03
CA LYS A 113 -3.84 7.44 -0.62
C LYS A 113 -4.11 6.48 -1.78
N GLU A 114 -4.51 6.99 -2.94
CA GLU A 114 -4.80 6.18 -4.13
C GLU A 114 -3.57 5.36 -4.57
N VAL A 115 -2.39 5.96 -4.56
CA VAL A 115 -1.13 5.27 -4.90
C VAL A 115 -0.78 4.20 -3.86
N PHE A 116 -0.92 4.50 -2.56
CA PHE A 116 -0.66 3.52 -1.52
C PHE A 116 -1.63 2.33 -1.58
N ASP A 117 -2.91 2.59 -1.86
CA ASP A 117 -3.93 1.57 -2.07
C ASP A 117 -3.64 0.72 -3.32
N ALA A 118 -3.23 1.33 -4.44
CA ALA A 118 -2.80 0.59 -5.63
C ALA A 118 -1.61 -0.34 -5.34
N ILE A 119 -0.58 0.15 -4.63
CA ILE A 119 0.57 -0.70 -4.25
C ILE A 119 0.14 -1.81 -3.28
N ARG A 120 -0.87 -1.61 -2.43
CA ARG A 120 -1.43 -2.68 -1.57
C ARG A 120 -2.14 -3.73 -2.41
N GLN A 121 -2.96 -3.33 -3.38
CA GLN A 121 -3.68 -4.24 -4.26
C GLN A 121 -2.73 -5.11 -5.09
N LEU A 122 -1.61 -4.56 -5.57
CA LEU A 122 -0.59 -5.32 -6.29
C LEU A 122 0.11 -6.39 -5.43
N LYS A 123 0.12 -6.24 -4.09
CA LYS A 123 0.69 -7.23 -3.16
C LYS A 123 -0.33 -8.31 -2.74
N THR A 124 -1.60 -8.12 -3.07
CA THR A 124 -2.64 -9.09 -2.75
C THR A 124 -2.76 -10.03 -3.95
N PRO A 125 -2.62 -11.35 -3.81
CA PRO A 125 -2.92 -12.26 -4.90
C PRO A 125 -4.35 -11.98 -5.39
N PRO A 126 -4.61 -11.95 -6.71
CA PRO A 126 -5.98 -11.83 -7.18
C PRO A 126 -6.80 -12.93 -6.49
N GLU A 127 -7.96 -12.55 -5.94
CA GLU A 127 -8.88 -13.49 -5.32
C GLU A 127 -8.99 -14.69 -6.26
N SER A 128 -8.54 -15.86 -5.81
CA SER A 128 -8.68 -17.06 -6.61
C SER A 128 -10.16 -17.36 -6.66
N SER A 129 -10.82 -16.84 -7.70
CA SER A 129 -12.17 -17.26 -8.03
C SER A 129 -12.04 -18.73 -8.38
N GLN A 130 -12.22 -19.61 -7.39
CA GLN A 130 -12.47 -21.02 -7.59
C GLN A 130 -13.80 -21.13 -8.32
N LYS A 131 -13.82 -20.76 -9.60
CA LYS A 131 -14.83 -21.24 -10.53
C LYS A 131 -14.62 -22.74 -10.53
N LYS A 132 -15.42 -23.45 -9.74
CA LYS A 132 -15.55 -24.90 -9.84
C LYS A 132 -15.89 -25.17 -11.30
N ILE A 133 -14.92 -25.64 -12.08
CA ILE A 133 -15.14 -26.23 -13.41
C ILE A 133 -15.82 -27.57 -13.12
N GLY A 134 -17.09 -27.49 -12.72
CA GLY A 134 -17.93 -28.64 -12.44
C GLY A 134 -18.47 -29.15 -13.77
N PHE A 135 -17.81 -30.13 -14.35
CA PHE A 135 -18.40 -30.91 -15.44
C PHE A 135 -19.60 -31.66 -14.87
N LYS A 136 -20.83 -31.18 -15.13
CA LYS A 136 -22.05 -31.94 -14.81
C LYS A 136 -22.21 -33.04 -15.85
N VAL A 137 -21.63 -34.22 -15.60
CA VAL A 137 -22.03 -35.44 -16.30
C VAL A 137 -23.43 -35.81 -15.81
N LYS A 138 -24.45 -35.65 -16.66
CA LYS A 138 -25.77 -36.26 -16.44
C LYS A 138 -25.67 -37.73 -16.87
N GLU A 139 -25.38 -38.63 -15.93
CA GLU A 139 -25.59 -40.06 -16.20
C GLU A 139 -27.08 -40.39 -16.12
N LYS A 140 -27.59 -41.06 -17.16
CA LYS A 140 -28.94 -41.65 -17.17
C LYS A 140 -28.92 -42.88 -16.28
N GLY A 141 -29.80 -42.92 -15.27
CA GLY A 141 -29.81 -43.93 -14.22
C GLY A 141 -29.91 -45.37 -14.75
N ALA A 142 -28.95 -46.21 -14.38
CA ALA A 142 -29.07 -47.66 -14.50
C ALA A 142 -29.90 -48.19 -13.32
N VAL A 143 -31.02 -48.83 -13.65
CA VAL A 143 -31.92 -49.49 -12.68
C VAL A 143 -31.28 -50.82 -12.26
N TYR A 144 -30.76 -50.91 -11.04
CA TYR A 144 -30.33 -52.19 -10.47
C TYR A 144 -31.49 -52.87 -9.75
N LYS A 145 -31.92 -54.03 -10.26
CA LYS A 145 -32.86 -54.95 -9.61
C LYS A 145 -32.18 -55.62 -8.40
N THR A 146 -32.78 -55.50 -7.22
CA THR A 146 -32.34 -56.24 -6.02
C THR A 146 -33.05 -57.61 -5.97
N LYS A 147 -32.28 -58.69 -5.82
CA LYS A 147 -32.79 -60.05 -5.59
C LYS A 147 -32.97 -60.23 -4.08
N LYS A 148 -34.22 -60.19 -3.59
CA LYS A 148 -34.55 -60.44 -2.17
C LYS A 148 -34.48 -61.94 -1.88
N GLY A 149 -33.46 -62.36 -1.13
CA GLY A 149 -33.43 -63.65 -0.45
C GLY A 149 -34.23 -63.57 0.86
N GLY A 150 -35.32 -64.33 0.97
CA GLY A 150 -36.10 -64.47 2.20
C GLY A 150 -35.97 -65.89 2.75
N ARG A 151 -35.28 -66.03 3.88
CA ARG A 151 -35.37 -67.20 4.78
C ARG A 151 -36.66 -67.08 5.61
N LYS A 152 -37.47 -68.13 5.66
CA LYS A 152 -38.35 -68.47 6.80
C LYS A 152 -38.30 -69.98 7.00
N GLY A 153 -38.13 -70.40 8.26
CA GLY A 153 -37.86 -71.77 8.65
C GLY A 153 -39.05 -72.52 9.27
N SER A 154 -38.66 -73.61 9.95
CA SER A 154 -39.35 -74.49 10.90
C SER A 154 -40.46 -75.43 10.41
N GLY A 155 -40.26 -76.73 10.71
CA GLY A 155 -41.33 -77.75 10.80
C GLY A 155 -40.87 -79.19 10.55
N LEU A 156 -40.40 -79.89 11.59
CA LEU A 156 -40.29 -81.36 11.73
C LEU A 156 -41.69 -82.02 11.69
N PRO A 157 -41.87 -83.36 11.54
CA PRO A 157 -41.07 -84.46 12.11
C PRO A 157 -40.30 -85.34 11.12
#